data_AF-A0A354PA99-F1
#
_entry.id   AF-A0A354PA99-F1
#
_cell.length_a   1.000
_cell.length_b   1.000
_cell.length_c   1.000
_cell.angle_alpha   90.00
_cell.angle_beta   90.00
_cell.angle_gamma   90.00
#
_symmetry.space_group_name_H-M   'P 1'
#
loop_
_entity.id
_entity.type
_entity.pdbx_description
1 polymer ?
#
loop_
_entity_poly.entity_id
_entity_poly.type
_entity_poly.pdbx_seq_one_letter_code
_entity_poly.pdbx_strand_id
1 'polypeptide(L)' 'IGGSQREDCLDTLLTRMAASGLSEADYWWYIDLRRFGSVPHAGFGLGLERAVQYVTGMANIRDVIPYPRTPGNADF' A
#
# COMPACT_ATOMS: atom_id res chain seq x y z
N ILE A 1 4.85 10.17 -2.65
CA ILE A 1 5.51 8.85 -2.53
C ILE A 1 5.43 8.44 -1.07
N GLY A 2 5.15 7.17 -0.78
CA GLY A 2 5.20 6.63 0.57
C GLY A 2 5.78 5.21 0.53
N GLY A 3 6.68 4.89 1.45
CA GLY A 3 7.35 3.59 1.46
C GLY A 3 7.89 3.24 2.83
N SER A 4 8.30 1.99 3.00
CA SER A 4 8.92 1.52 4.23
C SER A 4 9.80 0.30 3.94
N GLN A 5 10.76 0.06 4.82
CA GLN A 5 11.26 -1.30 5.02
C GLN A 5 10.13 -2.14 5.61
N ARG A 6 10.07 -3.42 5.24
CA ARG A 6 9.10 -4.37 5.78
C ARG A 6 9.74 -5.13 6.91
N GLU A 7 8.92 -5.45 7.92
CA GLU A 7 9.35 -6.34 8.99
C GLU A 7 9.60 -7.74 8.41
N ASP A 8 10.85 -8.18 8.52
CA ASP A 8 11.34 -9.46 8.03
C ASP A 8 11.43 -10.52 9.15
N CYS A 9 11.47 -10.11 10.43
CA CYS A 9 11.44 -11.02 11.56
C CYS A 9 10.01 -11.46 11.89
N LEU A 10 9.78 -12.78 11.92
CA LEU A 10 8.46 -13.37 12.16
C LEU A 10 7.89 -12.96 13.53
N ASP A 11 8.66 -13.07 14.60
CA ASP A 11 8.17 -12.82 15.97
C ASP A 11 7.77 -11.36 16.17
N THR A 12 8.58 -10.44 15.63
CA THR A 12 8.28 -9.00 15.64
C THR A 12 7.01 -8.72 14.84
N LEU A 13 6.86 -9.32 13.66
CA LEU A 13 5.66 -9.17 12.82
C LEU A 13 4.40 -9.64 13.56
N LEU A 14 4.41 -10.83 14.16
CA LEU A 14 3.25 -11.37 14.90
C LEU A 14 2.88 -10.49 16.10
N THR A 15 3.88 -10.01 16.85
CA THR A 15 3.67 -9.09 17.97
C THR A 15 2.98 -7.79 17.52
N ARG A 16 3.41 -7.22 16.39
CA ARG A 16 2.81 -6.01 15.82
C ARG A 16 1.41 -6.24 15.27
N MET A 17 1.17 -7.40 14.65
CA MET A 17 -0.15 -7.78 14.16
C MET A 17 -1.15 -7.91 15.31
N ALA A 18 -0.77 -8.60 16.40
CA ALA A 18 -1.59 -8.72 17.60
C ALA A 18 -1.90 -7.34 18.22
N ALA A 19 -0.88 -6.47 18.34
CA ALA A 19 -1.06 -5.11 18.86
C ALA A 19 -1.96 -4.23 17.97
N SER A 20 -2.08 -4.55 16.68
CA SER A 20 -2.92 -3.84 15.71
C SER A 20 -4.29 -4.49 15.51
N GLY A 21 -4.60 -5.58 16.23
CA GLY A 21 -5.87 -6.30 16.12
C GLY A 21 -6.06 -7.04 14.79
N LEU A 22 -4.96 -7.45 14.13
CA LEU A 22 -5.01 -8.17 12.85
C LEU A 22 -5.09 -9.69 13.07
N SER A 23 -5.97 -10.36 12.33
CA SER A 23 -6.15 -11.81 12.38
C SER A 23 -5.05 -12.54 11.61
N GLU A 24 -4.26 -13.38 12.27
CA GLU A 24 -3.23 -14.19 11.59
C GLU A 24 -3.81 -15.10 10.50
N ALA A 25 -5.04 -15.60 10.70
CA ALA A 25 -5.69 -16.48 9.74
C ALA A 25 -6.00 -15.79 8.40
N ASP A 26 -6.26 -14.49 8.39
CA ASP A 26 -6.53 -13.74 7.16
C ASP A 26 -5.24 -13.44 6.37
N TYR A 27 -4.10 -13.48 7.07
CA TYR A 27 -2.77 -13.13 6.55
C TYR A 27 -1.80 -14.33 6.51
N TRP A 28 -2.29 -15.57 6.65
CA TRP A 28 -1.45 -16.77 6.76
C TRP A 28 -0.37 -16.84 5.67
N TRP A 29 -0.76 -16.57 4.41
CA TRP A 29 0.13 -16.60 3.26
C TRP A 29 1.21 -15.52 3.32
N TYR A 30 0.90 -14.36 3.91
CA TYR A 30 1.83 -13.24 4.06
C TYR A 30 2.83 -13.47 5.19
N ILE A 31 2.37 -14.13 6.26
CA ILE A 31 3.21 -14.58 7.39
C ILE A 31 4.19 -15.65 6.90
N ASP A 32 3.75 -16.57 6.05
CA ASP A 32 4.59 -17.65 5.53
C ASP A 32 5.77 -17.14 4.69
N LEU A 33 5.66 -15.95 4.08
CA LEU A 33 6.80 -15.28 3.43
C LEU A 33 7.98 -15.05 4.39
N ARG A 34 7.74 -15.01 5.71
CA ARG A 34 8.79 -14.85 6.74
C ARG A 34 9.32 -16.17 7.27
N ARG A 35 8.65 -17.30 6.98
CA ARG A 35 9.03 -18.63 7.50
C ARG A 35 10.14 -19.31 6.70
N PHE A 36 10.21 -19.06 5.40
CA PHE A 36 11.08 -19.81 4.46
C PHE A 36 12.11 -18.91 3.79
N GLY A 37 13.11 -18.48 4.56
CA GLY A 37 14.20 -17.65 4.03
C GLY A 37 13.78 -16.19 3.81
N SER A 38 13.21 -15.56 4.85
CA SER A 38 12.94 -14.13 4.87
C SER A 38 14.22 -13.33 4.61
N VAL A 39 14.08 -12.19 3.94
CA VAL A 39 15.20 -11.27 3.64
C VAL A 39 14.84 -9.85 4.04
N PRO A 40 15.81 -9.01 4.40
CA PRO A 40 15.58 -7.57 4.54
C PRO A 40 15.10 -7.01 3.19
N HIS A 41 13.88 -6.47 3.16
CA HIS A 41 13.28 -5.93 1.94
C HIS A 41 12.52 -4.63 2.21
N ALA A 42 12.54 -3.74 1.21
CA ALA A 42 11.87 -2.45 1.26
C ALA A 42 11.16 -2.16 -0.05
N GLY A 43 10.16 -1.27 0.00
CA GLY A 43 9.45 -0.84 -1.20
C GLY A 43 8.65 0.43 -0.95
N PHE A 44 8.15 1.02 -2.03
CA PHE A 44 7.35 2.24 -1.98
C PHE A 44 6.23 2.20 -3.01
N GLY A 45 5.21 3.04 -2.77
CA GLY A 45 4.14 3.33 -3.71
C GLY A 45 4.21 4.76 -4.20
N LEU A 46 3.84 4.94 -5.47
CA LEU A 46 3.63 6.23 -6.11
C LEU A 46 2.17 6.31 -6.57
N GLY A 47 1.43 7.32 -6.10
CA GLY A 47 0.13 7.63 -6.65
C GLY A 47 0.31 8.28 -8.02
N LEU A 48 0.01 7.55 -9.09
CA LEU A 48 0.26 7.97 -10.47
C LEU A 48 -0.44 9.29 -10.79
N GLU A 49 -1.73 9.41 -10.45
CA GLU A 49 -2.53 10.62 -10.70
C GLU A 49 -1.96 11.82 -9.95
N ARG A 50 -1.47 11.62 -8.71
CA ARG A 50 -0.80 12.69 -7.95
C ARG A 50 0.53 13.09 -8.58
N ALA A 51 1.26 12.17 -9.19
CA ALA A 51 2.48 12.48 -9.92
C ALA A 51 2.16 13.29 -11.18
N VAL A 52 1.17 12.87 -11.96
CA VAL A 52 0.68 13.59 -13.15
C VAL A 52 0.22 15.00 -12.76
N GLN A 53 -0.61 15.12 -11.73
CA GLN A 53 -1.08 16.40 -11.18
C GLN A 53 0.07 17.35 -10.84
N TYR A 54 1.11 16.83 -10.18
CA TYR A 54 2.26 17.63 -9.81
C TYR A 54 3.03 18.15 -11.04
N VAL A 55 3.25 17.30 -12.05
CA VAL A 55 4.01 17.71 -13.25
C VAL A 55 3.20 18.59 -14.20
N THR A 56 1.87 18.45 -14.24
CA THR A 56 0.99 19.27 -15.08
C THR A 56 0.53 20.57 -14.41
N GLY A 57 0.67 20.69 -13.09
CA GLY A 57 0.23 21.86 -12.31
C GLY A 57 -1.30 21.96 -12.14
N MET A 58 -2.04 20.89 -12.45
CA MET A 58 -3.51 20.89 -12.34
C MET A 58 -3.95 20.93 -10.87
N ALA A 59 -4.98 21.72 -10.58
CA ALA A 59 -5.44 21.90 -9.20
C ALA A 59 -6.26 20.71 -8.67
N ASN A 60 -6.94 19.95 -9.54
CA ASN A 60 -7.83 18.86 -9.15
C ASN A 60 -7.35 17.51 -9.70
N ILE A 61 -7.38 16.47 -8.86
CA ILE A 61 -6.96 15.11 -9.23
C ILE A 61 -7.91 14.46 -10.26
N ARG A 62 -9.11 15.00 -10.42
CA ARG A 62 -10.09 14.52 -11.42
C ARG A 62 -9.69 14.87 -12.85
N ASP A 63 -8.87 15.91 -13.02
CA ASP A 63 -8.53 16.42 -14.36
C ASP A 63 -7.29 15.74 -14.94
N VAL A 64 -6.67 14.83 -14.17
CA VAL A 64 -5.42 14.12 -14.53
C VAL A 64 -5.65 12.63 -14.80
N ILE A 65 -6.93 12.21 -14.88
CA ILE A 65 -7.36 10.88 -15.27
C ILE A 65 -8.54 11.03 -16.25
N PRO A 66 -8.64 10.23 -17.33
CA PRO A 66 -9.67 10.43 -18.34
C PRO A 66 -11.12 10.36 -17.81
N TYR A 67 -11.38 9.40 -16.92
CA TYR A 67 -12.72 9.12 -16.39
C TYR A 67 -12.65 8.95 -14.86
N PRO A 68 -12.70 10.04 -14.09
CA PRO A 68 -12.52 9.99 -12.64
C PRO A 68 -13.66 9.24 -11.94
N ARG A 69 -13.33 8.50 -10.89
CA ARG A 69 -14.31 7.81 -10.04
C ARG A 69 -14.35 8.47 -8.66
N THR A 70 -15.53 8.94 -8.26
CA THR A 70 -15.77 9.56 -6.95
C THR A 70 -17.09 9.10 -6.36
N PRO A 71 -17.33 9.25 -5.04
CA PRO A 71 -18.62 8.90 -4.45
C PRO A 71 -19.78 9.56 -5.23
N GLY A 72 -20.73 8.74 -5.69
CA GLY A 72 -21.86 9.21 -6.50
C GLY A 72 -21.57 9.46 -7.99
N ASN A 73 -20.36 9.21 -8.49
CA ASN A 73 -20.00 9.40 -9.91
C ASN A 73 -19.20 8.22 -10.47
N ALA A 74 -19.76 7.54 -11.47
CA ALA A 74 -19.14 6.40 -12.15
C ALA A 74 -19.33 6.40 -13.68
N ASP A 75 -19.79 7.51 -14.25
CA ASP A 75 -19.94 7.68 -15.69
C ASP A 75 -18.58 7.90 -16.37
N PHE A 76 -18.58 8.02 -17.71
CA PHE A 76 -17.38 8.38 -18.47
C PHE A 76 -17.04 9.85 -18.20
#